data_AF-A0A380MKH5-F1
#
_entry.id   AF-A0A380MKH5-F1
#
_cell.length_a   1.000
_cell.length_b   1.000
_cell.length_c   1.000
_cell.angle_alpha   90.00
_cell.angle_beta   90.00
_cell.angle_gamma   90.00
#
_symmetry.space_group_name_H-M   'P 1'
#
loop_
_entity.id
_entity.type
_entity.pdbx_description
1 polymer ?
#
loop_
_entity_poly.entity_id
_entity_poly.type
_entity_poly.pdbx_seq_one_letter_code
_entity_poly.pdbx_strand_id
1 'polypeptide(L)'
;MMIARIVRNLKIKNKLLFIFDKYKEQFSKTDLPYFINDEIELVEYGEYAIALENFCSNLYEFNVKIFQEDLEIIKECATLMKLKEETWNFIETI
;
A
#
# COMPACT_ATOMS: atom_id res chain seq x y z
N MET A 1 7.07 19.11 15.85
CA MET A 1 8.44 19.34 15.35
C MET A 1 8.51 18.95 13.88
N MET A 2 8.89 19.86 12.98
CA MET A 2 8.81 19.69 11.51
C MET A 2 9.60 18.48 10.98
N ILE A 3 10.76 18.19 11.58
CA ILE A 3 11.65 17.08 11.21
C ILE A 3 10.97 15.72 11.39
N ALA A 4 10.26 15.49 12.51
CA ALA A 4 9.59 14.22 12.77
C ALA A 4 8.51 13.90 11.73
N ARG A 5 7.81 14.93 11.22
CA ARG A 5 6.81 14.77 10.15
C ARG A 5 7.46 14.37 8.83
N ILE A 6 8.58 14.99 8.48
CA ILE A 6 9.33 14.68 7.25
C ILE A 6 9.85 13.24 7.29
N VAL A 7 10.50 12.85 8.39
CA VAL A 7 11.02 11.48 8.57
C VAL A 7 9.90 10.45 8.47
N ARG A 8 8.75 10.70 9.10
CA ARG A 8 7.58 9.83 9.01
C ARG A 8 7.08 9.68 7.57
N ASN A 9 6.91 10.79 6.85
CA ASN A 9 6.41 10.76 5.48
C ASN A 9 7.38 10.05 4.53
N LEU A 10 8.70 10.25 4.68
CA LEU A 10 9.71 9.52 3.92
C LEU A 10 9.65 8.01 4.20
N LYS A 11 9.45 7.62 5.46
CA LYS A 11 9.30 6.23 5.85
C LYS A 11 8.08 5.58 5.21
N ILE A 12 6.93 6.27 5.20
CA ILE A 12 5.70 5.80 4.55
C ILE A 12 5.94 5.65 3.04
N LYS A 13 6.43 6.71 2.38
CA LYS A 13 6.72 6.73 0.94
C LYS A 13 7.58 5.54 0.52
N ASN A 14 8.73 5.35 1.17
CA ASN A 14 9.66 4.28 0.80
C ASN A 14 9.05 2.89 0.95
N LYS A 15 8.22 2.68 1.98
CA LYS A 15 7.54 1.40 2.21
C LYS A 15 6.45 1.12 1.18
N LEU A 16 5.65 2.14 0.84
CA LEU A 16 4.62 2.00 -0.19
C LEU A 16 5.24 1.72 -1.57
N LEU A 17 6.27 2.48 -1.97
CA LEU A 17 6.95 2.23 -3.24
C LEU A 17 7.57 0.83 -3.29
N PHE A 18 8.18 0.37 -2.19
CA PHE A 18 8.74 -0.98 -2.10
C PHE A 18 7.67 -2.06 -2.29
N ILE A 19 6.53 -1.95 -1.60
CA ILE A 19 5.48 -2.97 -1.69
C ILE A 19 4.76 -2.92 -3.03
N PHE A 20 4.50 -1.74 -3.58
CA PHE A 20 3.84 -1.61 -4.89
C PHE A 20 4.69 -2.23 -6.00
N ASP A 21 6.00 -1.95 -6.02
CA ASP A 21 6.91 -2.54 -7.00
C ASP A 21 6.98 -4.07 -6.86
N LYS A 22 7.00 -4.60 -5.62
CA LYS A 22 7.02 -6.04 -5.35
C LYS A 22 5.81 -6.79 -5.90
N TYR A 23 4.64 -6.15 -5.93
CA TYR A 23 3.37 -6.74 -6.37
C TYR A 23 3.04 -6.44 -7.84
N LYS A 24 3.91 -5.70 -8.54
CA LYS A 24 3.69 -5.27 -9.92
C LYS A 24 3.50 -6.43 -10.90
N GLU A 25 4.31 -7.48 -10.78
CA GLU A 25 4.24 -8.64 -11.67
C GLU A 25 2.95 -9.45 -11.47
N GLN A 26 2.48 -9.54 -10.22
CA GLN A 26 1.26 -10.25 -9.85
C GLN A 26 0.05 -9.53 -10.47
N PHE A 27 -0.01 -8.20 -10.34
CA PHE A 27 -1.07 -7.41 -10.98
C PHE A 27 -0.99 -7.40 -12.51
N SER A 28 0.21 -7.53 -13.11
CA SER A 28 0.33 -7.64 -14.58
C SER A 28 -0.37 -8.87 -15.18
N LYS A 29 -0.72 -9.86 -14.34
CA LYS A 29 -1.44 -11.09 -14.72
C LYS A 29 -2.95 -11.00 -14.44
N THR A 30 -3.43 -9.87 -13.94
CA THR A 30 -4.85 -9.59 -13.66
C THR A 30 -5.47 -8.76 -14.79
N ASP A 31 -6.77 -8.49 -14.70
CA ASP A 31 -7.47 -7.56 -15.60
C ASP A 31 -7.08 -6.08 -15.37
N LEU A 32 -6.20 -5.80 -14.40
CA LEU A 32 -5.76 -4.46 -14.03
C LEU A 32 -4.21 -4.33 -14.00
N PRO A 33 -3.53 -4.54 -15.13
CA PRO A 33 -2.06 -4.67 -15.19
C PRO A 33 -1.28 -3.38 -14.92
N TYR A 34 -1.91 -2.22 -15.02
CA TYR A 34 -1.25 -0.92 -14.90
C TYR A 34 -1.53 -0.18 -13.59
N PHE A 35 -2.45 -0.68 -12.77
CA PHE A 35 -2.91 0.00 -11.56
C PHE A 35 -1.77 0.33 -10.58
N ILE A 36 -0.78 -0.55 -10.45
CA ILE A 36 0.40 -0.28 -9.61
C ILE A 36 1.14 1.01 -10.00
N ASN A 37 1.13 1.40 -11.29
CA ASN A 37 1.72 2.66 -11.70
C ASN A 37 0.91 3.86 -11.21
N ASP A 38 -0.43 3.77 -11.23
CA ASP A 38 -1.33 4.81 -10.72
C ASP A 38 -1.12 5.00 -9.20
N GLU A 39 -0.92 3.89 -8.48
CA GLU A 39 -0.61 3.91 -7.04
C GLU A 39 0.76 4.51 -6.71
N ILE A 40 1.76 4.24 -7.55
CA ILE A 40 3.07 4.90 -7.45
C ILE A 40 2.93 6.41 -7.67
N GLU A 41 2.12 6.83 -8.64
CA GLU A 41 1.85 8.24 -8.91
C GLU A 41 1.19 8.94 -7.71
N LEU A 42 0.19 8.32 -7.08
CA LEU A 42 -0.41 8.83 -5.83
C LEU A 42 0.63 9.02 -4.73
N VAL A 43 1.56 8.07 -4.57
CA VAL A 43 2.65 8.18 -3.59
C VAL A 43 3.60 9.34 -3.93
N GLU A 44 3.90 9.57 -5.19
CA GLU A 44 4.73 10.71 -5.61
C GLU A 44 4.06 12.07 -5.32
N TYR A 45 2.73 12.14 -5.43
CA TYR A 45 1.94 13.33 -5.07
C TYR A 45 1.66 13.47 -3.57
N GLY A 46 2.03 12.48 -2.75
CA GLY A 46 1.84 12.51 -1.30
C GLY A 46 0.47 11.99 -0.82
N GLU A 47 -0.32 11.41 -1.73
CA GLU A 47 -1.64 10.83 -1.46
C GLU A 47 -1.52 9.40 -0.91
N TYR A 48 -0.72 9.22 0.16
CA TYR A 48 -0.34 7.90 0.69
C TYR A 48 -1.50 7.06 1.20
N ALA A 49 -2.52 7.70 1.78
CA ALA A 49 -3.66 7.01 2.37
C ALA A 49 -4.54 6.40 1.27
N ILE A 50 -4.88 7.21 0.26
CA ILE A 50 -5.60 6.78 -0.94
C ILE A 50 -4.83 5.65 -1.60
N ALA A 51 -3.51 5.81 -1.71
CA ALA A 51 -2.70 4.80 -2.38
C ALA A 51 -2.75 3.43 -1.67
N LEU A 52 -2.68 3.47 -0.34
CA LEU A 52 -2.76 2.25 0.46
C LEU A 52 -4.17 1.63 0.42
N GLU A 53 -5.23 2.44 0.50
CA GLU A 53 -6.63 1.99 0.45
C GLU A 53 -6.96 1.29 -0.87
N ASN A 54 -6.55 1.90 -1.99
CA ASN A 54 -6.73 1.33 -3.31
C ASN A 54 -5.96 0.01 -3.46
N PHE A 55 -4.69 -0.02 -3.05
CA PHE A 55 -3.86 -1.22 -3.11
C PHE A 55 -4.47 -2.36 -2.30
N CYS A 56 -4.91 -2.07 -1.07
CA CYS A 56 -5.59 -3.03 -0.21
C CYS A 56 -6.85 -3.61 -0.85
N SER A 57 -7.70 -2.72 -1.40
CA SER A 57 -8.94 -3.11 -2.08
C SER A 57 -8.67 -4.03 -3.28
N ASN A 58 -7.66 -3.70 -4.09
CA ASN A 58 -7.32 -4.49 -5.27
C ASN A 58 -6.64 -5.82 -4.94
N LEU A 59 -5.86 -5.90 -3.86
CA LEU A 59 -5.37 -7.20 -3.37
C LEU A 59 -6.55 -8.14 -3.09
N TYR A 60 -7.59 -7.64 -2.44
CA TYR A 60 -8.79 -8.41 -2.12
C TYR A 60 -9.63 -8.74 -3.36
N GLU A 61 -9.95 -7.73 -4.18
CA GLU A 61 -10.80 -7.87 -5.37
C GLU A 61 -10.23 -8.89 -6.37
N PHE A 62 -8.91 -8.86 -6.58
CA PHE A 62 -8.23 -9.77 -7.50
C PHE A 62 -7.67 -11.02 -6.82
N ASN A 63 -7.97 -11.24 -5.54
CA ASN A 63 -7.49 -12.39 -4.75
C ASN A 63 -5.97 -12.60 -4.87
N VAL A 64 -5.22 -11.49 -4.84
CA VAL A 64 -3.77 -11.49 -4.92
C VAL A 64 -3.21 -11.81 -3.55
N LYS A 65 -2.64 -13.02 -3.41
CA LYS A 65 -2.04 -13.48 -2.16
C LYS A 65 -0.93 -12.55 -1.69
N ILE A 66 -0.97 -12.21 -0.40
CA ILE A 66 0.03 -11.39 0.28
C ILE A 66 0.86 -12.25 1.24
N PHE A 67 2.14 -11.95 1.36
CA PHE A 67 3.00 -12.58 2.38
C PHE A 67 2.82 -11.88 3.73
N GLN A 68 2.97 -12.63 4.83
CA GLN A 68 2.80 -12.07 6.18
C GLN A 68 3.75 -10.87 6.42
N GLU A 69 5.00 -10.95 5.95
CA GLU A 69 5.97 -9.86 6.13
C GLU A 69 5.54 -8.57 5.40
N ASP A 70 4.87 -8.71 4.25
CA ASP A 70 4.34 -7.58 3.48
C ASP A 70 3.08 -6.99 4.13
N LEU A 71 2.23 -7.86 4.70
CA LEU A 71 1.08 -7.43 5.47
C LEU A 71 1.52 -6.60 6.69
N GLU A 72 2.58 -6.98 7.40
CA GLU A 72 3.11 -6.17 8.49
C GLU A 72 3.59 -4.78 8.03
N ILE A 73 4.13 -4.67 6.80
CA ILE A 73 4.48 -3.37 6.21
C ILE A 73 3.23 -2.52 5.97
N ILE A 74 2.14 -3.11 5.45
CA ILE A 74 0.84 -2.43 5.27
C ILE A 74 0.31 -1.94 6.62
N LYS A 75 0.26 -2.80 7.64
CA LYS A 75 -0.21 -2.46 8.99
C LYS A 75 0.58 -1.29 9.58
N GLU A 76 1.90 -1.30 9.42
CA GLU A 76 2.74 -0.23 9.90
C GLU A 76 2.46 1.10 9.17
N CYS A 77 2.32 1.07 7.84
CA CYS A 77 1.97 2.26 7.06
C CYS A 77 0.60 2.83 7.49
N ALA A 78 -0.42 1.98 7.60
CA ALA A 78 -1.75 2.35 8.08
C ALA A 78 -1.68 2.99 9.48
N THR A 79 -0.89 2.40 10.40
CA THR A 79 -0.69 2.92 11.76
C THR A 79 -0.02 4.29 11.75
N LEU A 80 1.03 4.49 10.95
CA LEU A 80 1.73 5.77 10.84
C LEU A 80 0.83 6.89 10.28
N MET A 81 -0.12 6.52 9.43
CA MET A 81 -1.14 7.40 8.84
C MET A 81 -2.41 7.54 9.71
N LYS A 82 -2.55 6.72 10.75
CA LYS A 82 -3.75 6.62 11.60
C LYS A 82 -5.01 6.21 10.82
N LEU A 83 -4.86 5.32 9.84
CA LEU A 83 -5.99 4.74 9.13
C LEU A 83 -6.73 3.74 10.01
N LYS A 84 -8.00 3.50 9.70
CA LYS A 84 -8.81 2.50 10.40
C LYS A 84 -8.32 1.10 10.07
N GLU A 85 -8.49 0.17 11.00
CA GLU A 85 -8.17 -1.25 10.80
C GLU A 85 -8.93 -1.87 9.61
N GLU A 86 -10.16 -1.41 9.39
CA GLU A 86 -11.01 -1.73 8.23
C GLU A 86 -10.34 -1.47 6.87
N THR A 87 -9.24 -0.70 6.83
CA THR A 87 -8.47 -0.44 5.59
C THR A 87 -7.73 -1.68 5.10
N TRP A 88 -7.31 -2.58 5.99
CA TRP A 88 -6.42 -3.69 5.64
C TRP A 88 -6.85 -5.04 6.22
N ASN A 89 -7.69 -5.09 7.26
CA ASN A 89 -8.00 -6.34 7.95
C ASN A 89 -8.73 -7.38 7.09
N PHE A 90 -9.48 -6.95 6.08
CA PHE A 90 -10.14 -7.86 5.14
C PHE A 90 -9.13 -8.66 4.30
N ILE A 91 -7.90 -8.17 4.14
CA ILE A 91 -6.81 -8.86 3.44
C ILE A 91 -6.27 -10.04 4.27
N GLU A 92 -6.53 -10.11 5.58
CA GLU A 92 -6.16 -11.28 6.39
C GLU A 92 -6.96 -12.54 6.00
N THR A 93 -7.98 -12.38 5.15
CA THR A 93 -8.89 -13.45 4.75
C THR A 93 -8.56 -14.06 3.38
N ILE A 94 -7.56 -13.55 2.65
CA ILE A 94 -7.19 -13.98 1.29
C ILE A 94 -5.92 -14.86 1.24
#